data_AF-A0A923R5R1-F1
#
_entry.id   AF-A0A923R5R1-F1
#
_cell.length_a   1.000
_cell.length_b   1.000
_cell.length_c   1.000
_cell.angle_alpha   90.00
_cell.angle_beta   90.00
_cell.angle_gamma   90.00
#
_symmetry.space_group_name_H-M   'P 1'
#
loop_
_entity.id
_entity.type
_entity.pdbx_description
1 polymer ?
#
loop_
_entity_poly.entity_id
_entity_poly.type
_entity_poly.pdbx_seq_one_letter_code
_entity_poly.pdbx_strand_id
1 'polypeptide(L)'
;MIIDTAYFERCVRTLEKAHSLLINSDPEGIDYEMFRSASIKEFEIILEQGGKLLRKILKPYSHSDKAIDQLYFKDVFRQAVLRSILDSDTCERWLLYRDLRNSTAHDYGVNFAEDTLVLLPQFIIDAYNLAEIIKMNNNAAQE
;
A
#
# COMPACT_ATOMS: atom_id res chain seq x y z
N MET A 1 -19.88 -9.38 2.41
CA MET A 1 -18.83 -10.18 1.71
C MET A 1 -17.58 -10.12 2.57
N ILE A 2 -16.96 -11.24 2.92
CA ILE A 2 -15.70 -11.23 3.67
C ILE A 2 -14.56 -10.95 2.67
N ILE A 3 -13.82 -9.86 2.88
CA ILE A 3 -12.64 -9.51 2.11
C ILE A 3 -11.43 -10.16 2.76
N ASP A 4 -10.81 -11.13 2.07
CA ASP A 4 -9.59 -11.79 2.54
C ASP A 4 -8.36 -10.86 2.41
N THR A 5 -7.64 -10.69 3.53
CA THR A 5 -6.42 -9.88 3.65
C THR A 5 -5.14 -10.72 3.70
N ALA A 6 -5.22 -12.06 3.74
CA ALA A 6 -4.08 -12.92 4.05
C ALA A 6 -2.90 -12.74 3.08
N TYR A 7 -3.18 -12.61 1.78
CA TYR A 7 -2.14 -12.34 0.78
C TYR A 7 -1.50 -10.95 0.96
N PHE A 8 -2.32 -9.92 1.22
CA PHE A 8 -1.85 -8.56 1.45
C PHE A 8 -0.95 -8.49 2.69
N GLU A 9 -1.40 -9.05 3.82
CA GLU A 9 -0.63 -9.12 5.06
C GLU A 9 0.66 -9.95 4.89
N ARG A 10 0.65 -10.98 4.03
CA ARG A 10 1.87 -11.72 3.68
C ARG A 10 2.87 -10.83 2.96
N CYS A 11 2.44 -10.04 1.97
CA CYS A 11 3.31 -9.09 1.29
C CYS A 11 3.87 -8.04 2.26
N VAL A 12 3.05 -7.50 3.16
CA VAL A 12 3.53 -6.54 4.18
C VAL A 12 4.62 -7.16 5.07
N ARG A 13 4.44 -8.41 5.53
CA ARG A 13 5.48 -9.13 6.28
C ARG A 13 6.76 -9.37 5.47
N THR A 14 6.63 -9.68 4.18
CA THR A 14 7.78 -9.85 3.29
C THR A 14 8.54 -8.53 3.14
N LEU A 15 7.84 -7.41 2.93
CA LEU A 15 8.44 -6.08 2.86
C LEU A 15 9.16 -5.72 4.16
N GLU A 16 8.50 -5.92 5.30
CA GLU A 16 9.07 -5.65 6.62
C GLU A 16 10.37 -6.44 6.83
N LYS A 17 10.37 -7.73 6.46
CA LYS A 17 11.56 -8.56 6.55
C LYS A 17 12.67 -8.11 5.60
N ALA A 18 12.34 -7.81 4.34
CA ALA A 18 13.29 -7.34 3.34
C ALA A 18 13.93 -6.02 3.75
N HIS A 19 13.12 -5.07 4.22
CA HIS A 19 13.58 -3.78 4.73
C HIS A 19 14.48 -3.95 5.96
N SER A 20 14.11 -4.83 6.91
CA SER A 20 14.95 -5.13 8.07
C SER A 20 16.31 -5.75 7.69
N LEU A 21 16.37 -6.58 6.65
CA LEU A 21 17.64 -7.13 6.15
C LEU A 21 18.47 -6.06 5.43
N LEU A 22 17.81 -5.22 4.63
CA LEU A 22 18.43 -4.13 3.88
C LEU A 22 19.20 -3.15 4.79
N ILE A 23 18.57 -2.66 5.86
CA ILE A 23 19.19 -1.69 6.78
C ILE A 23 20.42 -2.24 7.52
N ASN A 24 20.59 -3.57 7.55
CA ASN A 24 21.71 -4.25 8.18
C ASN A 24 22.76 -4.75 7.15
N SER A 25 22.53 -4.49 5.87
CA SER A 25 23.42 -4.94 4.79
C SER A 25 24.45 -3.88 4.43
N ASP A 26 25.59 -4.31 3.92
CA ASP A 26 26.60 -3.42 3.36
C ASP A 26 26.06 -2.72 2.10
N PRO A 27 25.97 -1.38 2.05
CA PRO A 27 25.44 -0.64 0.89
C PRO A 27 26.14 -0.92 -0.44
N GLU A 28 27.40 -1.36 -0.41
CA GLU A 28 28.17 -1.73 -1.61
C GLU A 28 28.07 -3.24 -1.94
N GLY A 29 27.39 -4.01 -1.10
CA GLY A 29 27.24 -5.45 -1.22
C GLY A 29 26.04 -5.88 -2.08
N ILE A 30 26.15 -7.05 -2.71
CA ILE A 30 25.08 -7.65 -3.51
C ILE A 30 23.79 -7.92 -2.70
N ASP A 31 23.94 -8.20 -1.40
CA ASP A 31 22.81 -8.40 -0.48
C ASP A 31 21.96 -7.12 -0.34
N TYR A 32 22.60 -5.95 -0.29
CA TYR A 32 21.89 -4.67 -0.26
C TYR A 32 21.08 -4.46 -1.54
N GLU A 33 21.68 -4.70 -2.70
CA GLU A 33 20.97 -4.59 -3.98
C GLU A 33 19.78 -5.56 -4.07
N MET A 34 19.98 -6.79 -3.60
CA MET A 34 18.93 -7.83 -3.56
C MET A 34 17.77 -7.43 -2.65
N PHE A 35 18.05 -7.04 -1.40
CA PHE A 35 17.00 -6.65 -0.45
C PHE A 35 16.32 -5.33 -0.83
N ARG A 36 17.05 -4.42 -1.46
CA ARG A 36 16.49 -3.18 -2.01
C ARG A 36 15.48 -3.49 -3.11
N SER A 37 15.87 -4.33 -4.06
CA SER A 37 15.01 -4.75 -5.17
C SER A 37 13.75 -5.47 -4.67
N ALA A 38 13.91 -6.35 -3.68
CA ALA A 38 12.79 -7.01 -3.01
C ALA A 38 11.86 -6.00 -2.31
N SER A 39 12.41 -5.02 -1.60
CA SER A 39 11.63 -4.00 -0.90
C SER A 39 10.82 -3.12 -1.84
N ILE A 40 11.44 -2.65 -2.93
CA ILE A 40 10.74 -1.88 -3.98
C ILE A 40 9.62 -2.73 -4.58
N LYS A 41 9.88 -4.01 -4.86
CA LYS A 41 8.88 -4.86 -5.48
C LYS A 41 7.67 -5.11 -4.58
N GLU A 42 7.90 -5.41 -3.31
CA GLU A 42 6.82 -5.59 -2.35
C GLU A 42 6.05 -4.29 -2.11
N PHE A 43 6.72 -3.14 -2.06
CA PHE A 43 6.06 -1.83 -2.02
C PHE A 43 5.06 -1.66 -3.17
N GLU A 44 5.45 -1.95 -4.41
CA GLU A 44 4.55 -1.87 -5.57
C GLU A 44 3.35 -2.82 -5.43
N ILE A 45 3.59 -4.06 -5.00
CA ILE A 45 2.55 -5.08 -4.84
C ILE A 45 1.55 -4.64 -3.78
N ILE A 46 2.04 -4.24 -2.61
CA ILE A 46 1.20 -3.78 -1.48
C ILE A 46 0.40 -2.56 -1.92
N LEU A 47 1.02 -1.59 -2.61
CA LEU A 47 0.32 -0.40 -3.07
C LEU A 47 -0.85 -0.76 -3.99
N GLU A 48 -0.63 -1.64 -4.98
CA GLU A 48 -1.68 -2.08 -5.90
C GLU A 48 -2.78 -2.88 -5.18
N GLN A 49 -2.41 -3.82 -4.32
CA GLN A 49 -3.36 -4.64 -3.57
C GLN A 49 -4.19 -3.80 -2.59
N GLY A 50 -3.59 -2.84 -1.89
CA GLY A 50 -4.28 -1.93 -0.98
C GLY A 50 -5.40 -1.17 -1.69
N GLY A 51 -5.12 -0.60 -2.87
CA GLY A 51 -6.15 0.05 -3.69
C GLY A 51 -7.27 -0.90 -4.14
N LYS A 52 -6.94 -2.15 -4.51
CA LYS A 52 -7.93 -3.17 -4.90
C LYS A 52 -8.84 -3.58 -3.74
N LEU A 53 -8.26 -3.79 -2.56
CA LEU A 53 -9.03 -4.17 -1.37
C LEU A 53 -9.91 -3.01 -0.89
N LEU A 54 -9.40 -1.79 -0.92
CA LEU A 54 -10.18 -0.60 -0.56
C LEU A 54 -11.36 -0.38 -1.52
N ARG A 55 -11.22 -0.65 -2.82
CA ARG A 55 -12.36 -0.66 -3.76
C ARG A 55 -13.44 -1.65 -3.34
N LYS A 56 -13.07 -2.86 -2.92
CA LYS A 56 -14.04 -3.86 -2.45
C LYS A 56 -14.82 -3.37 -1.23
N ILE A 57 -14.18 -2.63 -0.33
CA ILE A 57 -14.85 -1.97 0.80
C ILE A 57 -15.83 -0.90 0.35
N LEU A 58 -15.51 -0.16 -0.71
CA LEU A 58 -16.33 0.95 -1.18
C LEU A 58 -17.57 0.51 -1.98
N LYS A 59 -17.59 -0.72 -2.50
CA LYS A 59 -18.70 -1.23 -3.33
C LYS A 59 -20.07 -1.12 -2.66
N PRO A 60 -20.28 -1.52 -1.40
CA PRO A 60 -21.55 -1.36 -0.70
C PRO A 60 -22.02 0.09 -0.55
N TYR A 61 -21.12 1.07 -0.61
CA TYR A 61 -21.42 2.50 -0.47
C TYR A 61 -21.69 3.20 -1.82
N SER A 62 -21.71 2.44 -2.91
CA SER A 62 -21.94 2.94 -4.27
C SER A 62 -23.26 2.42 -4.83
N HIS A 63 -23.92 3.25 -5.63
CA HIS A 63 -25.11 2.88 -6.39
C HIS A 63 -24.81 1.88 -7.52
N SER A 64 -23.53 1.70 -7.86
CA SER A 64 -23.08 0.72 -8.84
C SER A 64 -21.64 0.31 -8.58
N ASP A 65 -21.38 -1.00 -8.55
CA ASP A 65 -20.04 -1.59 -8.54
C ASP A 65 -19.15 -1.02 -9.65
N LYS A 66 -19.73 -0.83 -10.84
CA LYS A 66 -19.03 -0.31 -12.02
C LYS A 66 -18.49 1.11 -11.79
N ALA A 67 -19.19 1.93 -11.00
CA ALA A 67 -18.74 3.28 -10.67
C ALA A 67 -17.47 3.25 -9.81
N ILE A 68 -17.36 2.31 -8.86
CA ILE A 68 -16.17 2.13 -8.03
C ILE A 68 -15.01 1.56 -8.84
N ASP A 69 -15.27 0.61 -9.73
CA ASP A 69 -14.24 -0.04 -10.54
C ASP A 69 -13.60 0.94 -11.56
N GLN A 70 -14.31 2.03 -11.92
CA GLN A 70 -13.81 3.09 -12.81
C GLN A 70 -12.97 4.17 -12.13
N LEU A 71 -12.99 4.27 -10.80
CA LEU A 71 -12.23 5.30 -10.09
C LEU A 71 -10.73 5.15 -10.36
N TYR A 72 -9.97 6.25 -10.41
CA TYR A 72 -8.51 6.14 -10.35
C TYR A 72 -8.04 5.88 -8.93
N PHE A 73 -6.79 5.44 -8.77
CA PHE A 73 -6.22 5.08 -7.46
C PHE A 73 -6.45 6.16 -6.41
N LYS A 74 -6.08 7.42 -6.71
CA LYS A 74 -6.23 8.54 -5.77
C LYS A 74 -7.70 8.79 -5.41
N ASP A 75 -8.62 8.57 -6.34
CA ASP A 75 -10.05 8.78 -6.10
C ASP A 75 -10.65 7.70 -5.20
N VAL A 76 -10.14 6.46 -5.25
CA VAL A 76 -10.52 5.41 -4.30
C VAL A 76 -10.21 5.85 -2.87
N PHE A 77 -9.00 6.35 -2.61
CA PHE A 77 -8.61 6.79 -1.27
C PHE A 77 -9.41 8.02 -0.82
N ARG A 78 -9.67 8.99 -1.71
CA ARG A 78 -10.55 10.12 -1.41
C ARG A 78 -11.98 9.69 -1.08
N GLN A 79 -12.54 8.72 -1.81
CA GLN A 79 -13.86 8.18 -1.51
C GLN A 79 -13.89 7.49 -0.14
N ALA A 80 -12.83 6.78 0.24
CA ALA A 80 -12.72 6.21 1.59
C ALA A 80 -12.72 7.26 2.70
N VAL A 81 -12.09 8.43 2.49
CA VAL A 81 -12.18 9.57 3.42
C VAL A 81 -13.60 10.11 3.51
N LEU A 82 -14.27 10.31 2.38
CA LEU A 82 -15.66 10.80 2.35
C LEU A 82 -16.65 9.89 3.09
N ARG A 83 -16.31 8.60 3.23
CA ARG A 83 -17.09 7.60 3.95
C ARG A 83 -16.59 7.35 5.38
N SER A 84 -15.62 8.14 5.86
CA SER A 84 -14.99 7.97 7.18
C SER A 84 -14.34 6.58 7.39
N ILE A 85 -13.94 5.91 6.30
CA ILE A 85 -13.20 4.64 6.35
C ILE A 85 -11.71 4.92 6.59
N LEU A 86 -11.21 6.04 6.05
CA LEU A 86 -9.84 6.53 6.26
C LEU A 86 -9.87 7.98 6.75
N ASP A 87 -8.87 8.38 7.52
CA ASP A 87 -8.61 9.78 7.81
C ASP A 87 -7.87 10.48 6.64
N SER A 88 -7.89 11.82 6.66
CA SER A 88 -7.24 12.65 5.63
C SER A 88 -5.75 12.40 5.54
N ASP A 89 -5.07 12.25 6.67
CA ASP A 89 -3.61 12.20 6.73
C ASP A 89 -3.14 10.87 6.15
N THR A 90 -3.83 9.77 6.49
CA THR A 90 -3.59 8.46 5.88
C THR A 90 -3.84 8.52 4.38
N CYS A 91 -4.92 9.14 3.92
CA CYS A 91 -5.16 9.32 2.49
C CYS A 91 -4.01 10.05 1.80
N GLU A 92 -3.54 11.17 2.35
CA GLU A 92 -2.42 11.94 1.79
C GLU A 92 -1.13 11.12 1.70
N ARG A 93 -0.81 10.30 2.71
CA ARG A 93 0.34 9.38 2.67
C ARG A 93 0.21 8.36 1.53
N TRP A 94 -0.96 7.74 1.37
CA TRP A 94 -1.21 6.81 0.26
C TRP A 94 -1.15 7.46 -1.13
N LEU A 95 -1.57 8.71 -1.25
CA LEU A 95 -1.44 9.51 -2.46
C LEU A 95 0.04 9.79 -2.78
N LEU A 96 0.84 10.13 -1.78
CA LEU A 96 2.29 10.31 -1.90
C LEU A 96 2.98 9.02 -2.37
N TYR A 97 2.65 7.88 -1.75
CA TYR A 97 3.18 6.57 -2.17
C TYR A 97 2.85 6.26 -3.63
N ARG A 98 1.66 6.65 -4.09
CA ARG A 98 1.28 6.49 -5.49
C ARG A 98 2.08 7.34 -6.45
N ASP A 99 2.36 8.58 -6.07
CA ASP A 99 3.17 9.49 -6.88
C ASP A 99 4.61 8.99 -6.99
N LEU A 100 5.17 8.53 -5.86
CA LEU A 100 6.48 7.92 -5.82
C LEU A 100 6.60 6.72 -6.76
N ARG A 101 5.60 5.83 -6.78
CA ARG A 101 5.52 4.69 -7.71
C ARG A 101 5.35 5.08 -9.19
N ASN A 102 4.89 6.28 -9.48
CA ASN A 102 4.80 6.75 -10.87
C ASN A 102 6.16 7.31 -11.34
N SER A 103 6.93 7.91 -10.42
CA SER A 103 8.33 8.28 -10.66
C SER A 103 9.29 7.08 -10.71
N THR A 104 9.05 5.98 -9.95
CA THR A 104 9.89 4.75 -9.99
C THR A 104 10.08 4.21 -11.41
N ALA A 105 9.05 4.32 -12.25
CA ALA A 105 9.02 3.69 -13.57
C ALA A 105 9.88 4.41 -14.62
N HIS A 106 10.31 5.65 -14.33
CA HIS A 106 11.02 6.50 -15.29
C HIS A 106 12.50 6.73 -14.92
N ASP A 107 12.83 6.73 -13.62
CA ASP A 107 14.20 6.94 -13.12
C ASP A 107 14.72 5.70 -12.39
N TYR A 108 15.33 4.76 -13.12
CA TYR A 108 16.19 3.71 -12.54
C TYR A 108 17.53 4.28 -12.03
N GLY A 109 17.51 5.42 -11.36
CA GLY A 109 18.68 6.11 -10.80
C GLY A 109 18.94 5.76 -9.33
N VAL A 110 20.20 5.83 -8.91
CA VAL A 110 20.66 5.60 -7.52
C VAL A 110 19.95 6.53 -6.53
N ASN A 111 19.63 7.77 -6.92
CA ASN A 111 18.96 8.75 -6.07
C ASN A 111 17.50 8.37 -5.71
N PHE A 112 16.85 7.50 -6.48
CA PHE A 112 15.46 7.12 -6.30
C PHE A 112 15.25 6.01 -5.26
N ALA A 113 16.29 5.19 -5.05
CA ALA A 113 16.36 4.19 -3.98
C ALA A 113 16.02 4.81 -2.63
N GLU A 114 16.77 5.85 -2.28
CA GLU A 114 16.85 6.37 -0.93
C GLU A 114 15.54 7.04 -0.52
N ASP A 115 14.93 7.82 -1.42
CA ASP A 115 13.65 8.50 -1.14
C ASP A 115 12.51 7.51 -0.85
N THR A 116 12.48 6.37 -1.57
CA THR A 116 11.51 5.30 -1.29
C THR A 116 11.83 4.58 0.00
N LEU A 117 13.11 4.27 0.24
CA LEU A 117 13.55 3.58 1.45
C LEU A 117 13.21 4.37 2.72
N VAL A 118 13.34 5.70 2.70
CA VAL A 118 12.98 6.57 3.83
C VAL A 118 11.49 6.47 4.18
N LEU A 119 10.62 6.23 3.21
CA LEU A 119 9.17 6.14 3.41
C LEU A 119 8.71 4.72 3.81
N LEU A 120 9.53 3.68 3.60
CA LEU A 120 9.15 2.29 3.88
C LEU A 120 8.72 2.04 5.33
N PRO A 121 9.38 2.57 6.38
CA PRO A 121 8.94 2.37 7.75
C PRO A 121 7.49 2.82 7.98
N GLN A 122 7.14 4.02 7.51
CA GLN A 122 5.78 4.54 7.63
C GLN A 122 4.80 3.79 6.73
N PHE A 123 5.21 3.43 5.51
CA PHE A 123 4.39 2.66 4.59
C PHE A 123 4.01 1.28 5.16
N ILE A 124 4.93 0.58 5.83
CA ILE A 124 4.66 -0.71 6.47
C ILE A 124 3.59 -0.54 7.56
N ILE A 125 3.69 0.50 8.39
CA ILE A 125 2.69 0.82 9.42
C ILE A 125 1.33 1.09 8.77
N ASP A 126 1.29 1.95 7.75
CA ASP A 126 0.06 2.29 7.04
C ASP A 126 -0.57 1.08 6.32
N ALA A 127 0.25 0.17 5.82
CA ALA A 127 -0.22 -1.06 5.20
C ALA A 127 -0.86 -2.00 6.23
N TYR A 128 -0.24 -2.21 7.40
CA TYR A 128 -0.88 -2.95 8.48
C TYR A 128 -2.19 -2.28 8.94
N ASN A 129 -2.19 -0.95 9.10
CA ASN A 129 -3.40 -0.20 9.45
C ASN A 129 -4.51 -0.40 8.41
N LEU A 130 -4.19 -0.36 7.11
CA LEU A 130 -5.16 -0.62 6.06
C LEU A 130 -5.74 -2.05 6.16
N ALA A 131 -4.92 -3.05 6.47
CA ALA A 131 -5.40 -4.43 6.69
C ALA A 131 -6.39 -4.50 7.87
N GLU A 132 -6.10 -3.84 8.98
CA GLU A 132 -7.01 -3.77 10.14
C GLU A 132 -8.33 -3.07 9.76
N ILE A 133 -8.27 -1.95 9.05
CA ILE A 133 -9.46 -1.24 8.57
C ILE A 133 -10.32 -2.14 7.68
N ILE A 134 -9.71 -2.94 6.81
CA ILE A 134 -10.42 -3.91 5.98
C ILE A 134 -11.11 -4.98 6.84
N LYS A 135 -10.40 -5.52 7.83
CA LYS A 135 -10.96 -6.54 8.74
C LYS A 135 -12.10 -5.99 9.59
N MET A 136 -11.99 -4.76 10.09
CA MET A 136 -13.07 -4.10 10.84
C MET A 136 -14.33 -3.89 9.99
N ASN A 137 -14.16 -3.44 8.74
CA ASN A 137 -15.29 -3.25 7.82
C ASN A 137 -15.95 -4.57 7.39
N ASN A 138 -15.21 -5.70 7.36
CA ASN A 138 -15.81 -7.01 7.14
C ASN A 138 -16.82 -7.37 8.23
N ASN A 139 -16.53 -7.03 9.49
CA ASN A 139 -17.38 -7.35 10.64
C ASN A 139 -18.60 -6.42 10.72
N ALA A 140 -18.43 -5.13 10.44
CA ALA A 140 -19.53 -4.16 10.44
C ALA A 140 -20.57 -4.40 9.33
N ALA A 141 -20.20 -5.11 8.25
CA ALA A 141 -21.13 -5.50 7.18
C ALA A 141 -21.88 -6.82 7.47
N GLN A 142 -21.68 -7.44 8.64
CA GLN A 142 -22.37 -8.66 9.10
C GLN A 142 -23.45 -8.38 10.15
N GLU A 143 -23.48 -7.17 10.72
CA GLU A 143 -24.53 -6.67 11.62
C GLU A 143 -25.60 -5.89 10.85
#